data_AF-A0A934DWG5-F1
#
_entry.id   AF-A0A934DWG5-F1
#
_cell.length_a   1.000
_cell.length_b   1.000
_cell.length_c   1.000
_cell.angle_alpha   90.00
_cell.angle_beta   90.00
_cell.angle_gamma   90.00
#
_symmetry.space_group_name_H-M   'P 1'
#
loop_
_entity.id
_entity.type
_entity.pdbx_description
1 polymer ?
#
loop_
_entity_poly.entity_id
_entity_poly.type
_entity_poly.pdbx_seq_one_letter_code
_entity_poly.pdbx_strand_id
1 'polypeptide(L)'
;MSKKRKGRVEQKPVPVPVPSTAHEPAAPAAAAAEAAPVPTPEPVAPPPELTRRDFLASAGTWVVAACGAGAVAGAVRFSLPETTEGAAQRFALGTPADFKARTVTWLRDHQLFVVRDEKGFGAFSSKCTHLGCTVQRTAEGFACPCHGAKYDALGRVLAGPARRALPWFALWQEFDGRIWIDLTRSAEAGCAPLAAPGKGDGA
;
A
#
# COMPACT_ATOMS: atom_id res chain seq x y z
N MET A 1 -68.13 5.03 -21.51
CA MET A 1 -68.25 4.20 -22.73
C MET A 1 -67.14 3.15 -22.74
N SER A 2 -67.57 1.88 -22.88
CA SER A 2 -66.88 0.68 -23.39
C SER A 2 -65.43 0.30 -23.01
N LYS A 3 -65.35 -0.73 -22.16
CA LYS A 3 -64.70 -2.05 -22.34
C LYS A 3 -63.39 -2.12 -23.17
N LYS A 4 -62.37 -2.76 -22.57
CA LYS A 4 -61.93 -4.10 -23.04
C LYS A 4 -61.08 -4.85 -22.00
N ARG A 5 -61.51 -6.09 -21.75
CA ARG A 5 -60.83 -7.15 -20.98
C ARG A 5 -59.87 -7.93 -21.90
N LYS A 6 -58.73 -8.37 -21.38
CA LYS A 6 -57.97 -9.61 -21.69
C LYS A 6 -57.04 -9.83 -20.48
N GLY A 7 -56.89 -10.95 -19.79
CA GLY A 7 -57.16 -12.36 -20.08
C GLY A 7 -55.84 -13.14 -19.90
N ARG A 8 -55.67 -13.87 -18.78
CA ARG A 8 -54.66 -14.93 -18.59
C ARG A 8 -55.05 -15.77 -17.37
N VAL A 9 -55.88 -16.80 -17.56
CA VAL A 9 -55.52 -18.24 -17.61
C VAL A 9 -54.78 -18.69 -16.35
N GLU A 10 -55.56 -19.09 -15.35
CA GLU A 10 -55.15 -19.81 -14.15
C GLU A 10 -55.26 -21.32 -14.45
N GLN A 11 -54.17 -22.06 -14.32
CA GLN A 11 -54.17 -23.52 -14.44
C GLN A 11 -53.73 -24.17 -13.13
N LYS A 12 -54.64 -25.01 -12.65
CA LYS A 12 -54.71 -25.79 -11.43
C LYS A 12 -53.78 -27.02 -11.47
N PRO A 13 -53.01 -27.33 -10.42
CA PRO A 13 -52.45 -28.66 -10.25
C PRO A 13 -53.46 -29.64 -9.63
N VAL A 14 -53.40 -30.86 -10.17
CA VAL A 14 -54.26 -32.04 -10.03
C VAL A 14 -53.85 -32.88 -8.80
N PRO A 15 -54.73 -33.71 -8.20
CA PRO A 15 -54.51 -34.32 -6.87
C PRO A 15 -54.27 -35.86 -6.87
N VAL A 16 -53.52 -36.33 -5.84
CA VAL A 16 -53.47 -37.66 -5.14
C VAL A 16 -53.25 -38.97 -5.97
N PRO A 17 -52.82 -40.15 -5.42
CA PRO A 17 -53.28 -40.82 -4.19
C PRO A 17 -52.24 -41.55 -3.29
N VAL A 18 -52.65 -41.77 -2.03
CA VAL A 18 -52.13 -42.70 -1.00
C VAL A 18 -52.62 -44.14 -1.23
N PRO A 19 -51.89 -45.17 -0.76
CA PRO A 19 -52.43 -46.09 0.27
C PRO A 19 -51.31 -46.71 1.15
N SER A 20 -51.49 -47.56 2.16
CA SER A 20 -52.56 -47.97 3.08
C SER A 20 -51.90 -49.05 3.97
N THR A 21 -52.21 -49.03 5.27
CA THR A 21 -52.34 -50.19 6.19
C THR A 21 -51.28 -51.31 6.24
N ALA A 22 -50.61 -51.39 7.39
CA ALA A 22 -50.44 -52.55 8.27
C ALA A 22 -50.32 -53.97 7.68
N HIS A 23 -49.17 -54.60 7.90
CA HIS A 23 -49.08 -56.04 8.16
C HIS A 23 -47.90 -56.36 9.09
N GLU A 24 -48.20 -56.68 10.35
CA GLU A 24 -47.48 -57.70 11.14
C GLU A 24 -48.03 -59.08 10.73
N PRO A 25 -47.36 -60.24 10.93
CA PRO A 25 -46.66 -60.59 12.16
C PRO A 25 -45.43 -61.54 12.04
N ALA A 26 -44.89 -61.88 13.21
CA ALA A 26 -44.51 -63.24 13.66
C ALA A 26 -43.04 -63.43 14.08
N ALA A 27 -42.84 -63.41 15.39
CA ALA A 27 -41.73 -64.05 16.10
C ALA A 27 -41.76 -65.58 15.94
N PRO A 28 -40.66 -66.28 16.30
CA PRO A 28 -40.65 -66.94 17.61
C PRO A 28 -39.34 -66.63 18.37
N ALA A 29 -39.41 -66.22 19.63
CA ALA A 29 -39.44 -67.09 20.81
C ALA A 29 -38.20 -67.99 20.94
N ALA A 30 -37.25 -67.59 21.79
CA ALA A 30 -36.83 -68.42 22.92
C ALA A 30 -35.80 -67.70 23.82
N ALA A 31 -35.89 -68.06 25.10
CA ALA A 31 -34.90 -67.97 26.16
C ALA A 31 -34.74 -66.62 26.88
N ALA A 32 -35.49 -66.53 27.99
CA ALA A 32 -35.24 -65.62 29.09
C ALA A 32 -33.83 -65.82 29.68
N ALA A 33 -33.08 -64.73 29.72
CA ALA A 33 -32.03 -64.51 30.71
C ALA A 33 -32.53 -63.41 31.64
N GLU A 34 -32.44 -63.66 32.93
CA GLU A 34 -32.89 -62.79 34.02
C GLU A 34 -32.24 -61.40 33.92
N ALA A 35 -33.06 -60.37 33.69
CA ALA A 35 -32.62 -58.99 33.67
C ALA A 35 -33.13 -58.27 34.92
N ALA A 36 -32.19 -57.67 35.66
CA ALA A 36 -32.41 -56.76 36.78
C ALA A 36 -33.51 -55.71 36.47
N PRO A 37 -34.17 -55.13 37.50
CA PRO A 37 -35.22 -54.14 37.28
C PRO A 37 -34.70 -53.00 36.40
N VAL A 38 -35.37 -52.80 35.25
CA VAL A 38 -35.08 -51.70 34.32
C VAL A 38 -35.38 -50.39 35.04
N PRO A 39 -34.40 -49.49 35.26
CA PRO A 39 -34.69 -48.16 35.76
C PRO A 39 -35.49 -47.41 34.68
N THR A 40 -36.61 -46.79 35.07
CA THR A 40 -37.37 -45.89 34.19
C THR A 40 -36.45 -44.80 33.62
N PRO A 41 -36.47 -44.53 32.31
CA PRO A 41 -35.65 -43.46 31.76
C PRO A 41 -36.10 -42.12 32.34
N GLU A 42 -35.17 -41.43 33.00
CA GLU A 42 -35.39 -40.05 33.42
C GLU A 42 -35.59 -39.15 32.18
N PRO A 43 -36.44 -38.12 32.26
CA PRO A 43 -36.69 -37.23 31.14
C PRO A 43 -35.39 -36.54 30.72
N VAL A 44 -34.93 -36.83 29.50
CA VAL A 44 -33.77 -36.17 28.89
C VAL A 44 -34.15 -34.69 28.70
N ALA A 45 -33.41 -33.80 29.37
CA ALA A 45 -33.60 -32.36 29.20
C ALA A 45 -33.43 -31.97 27.72
N PRO A 46 -34.27 -31.09 27.17
CA PRO A 46 -34.11 -30.62 25.80
C PRO A 46 -32.73 -29.97 25.64
N PRO A 47 -32.10 -30.10 24.45
CA PRO A 47 -30.83 -29.45 24.18
C PRO A 47 -30.97 -27.94 24.39
N PRO A 48 -29.88 -27.24 24.76
CA PRO A 48 -29.94 -25.79 24.99
C PRO A 48 -30.32 -25.08 23.69
N GLU A 49 -31.55 -24.57 23.63
CA GLU A 49 -32.05 -23.75 22.52
C GLU A 49 -31.41 -22.36 22.62
N LEU A 50 -30.62 -21.96 21.61
CA LEU A 50 -30.03 -20.62 21.56
C LEU A 50 -31.14 -19.58 21.54
N THR A 51 -31.22 -18.75 22.58
CA THR A 51 -32.23 -17.69 22.60
C THR A 51 -31.86 -16.60 21.60
N ARG A 52 -32.86 -15.86 21.11
CA ARG A 52 -32.63 -14.69 20.23
C ARG A 52 -31.68 -13.68 20.89
N ARG A 53 -31.74 -13.55 22.22
CA ARG A 53 -30.88 -12.65 22.99
C ARG A 53 -29.43 -13.13 22.95
N ASP A 54 -29.19 -14.43 23.09
CA ASP A 54 -27.84 -15.02 23.05
C ASP A 54 -27.26 -14.95 21.63
N PHE A 55 -28.10 -15.15 20.62
CA PHE A 55 -27.71 -14.95 19.22
C PHE A 55 -27.32 -13.49 18.95
N LEU A 56 -28.14 -12.52 19.35
CA LEU A 56 -27.83 -11.10 19.12
C LEU A 56 -26.62 -10.64 19.95
N ALA A 57 -26.47 -11.13 21.18
CA ALA A 57 -25.31 -10.83 22.02
C ALA A 57 -24.01 -11.39 21.40
N SER A 58 -24.01 -12.65 20.97
CA SER A 58 -22.85 -13.26 20.33
C SER A 58 -22.50 -12.59 19.00
N ALA A 59 -23.49 -12.26 18.16
CA ALA A 59 -23.27 -11.50 16.93
C ALA A 59 -22.66 -10.12 17.23
N GLY A 60 -23.16 -9.42 18.25
CA GLY A 60 -22.59 -8.15 18.70
C GLY A 60 -21.14 -8.28 19.16
N THR A 61 -20.81 -9.32 19.93
CA THR A 61 -19.42 -9.59 20.36
C THR A 61 -18.49 -9.82 19.17
N TRP A 62 -18.91 -10.58 18.16
CA TRP A 62 -18.11 -10.81 16.95
C TRP A 62 -17.88 -9.53 16.14
N VAL A 63 -18.89 -8.65 16.02
CA VAL A 63 -18.74 -7.35 15.35
C VAL A 63 -17.74 -6.46 16.08
N VAL A 64 -17.86 -6.34 17.41
CA VAL A 64 -16.93 -5.54 18.21
C VAL A 64 -15.51 -6.10 18.14
N ALA A 65 -15.35 -7.42 18.21
CA ALA A 65 -14.05 -8.07 18.08
C ALA A 65 -13.41 -7.82 16.70
N ALA A 66 -14.19 -7.91 15.62
CA ALA A 66 -13.71 -7.63 14.27
C ALA A 66 -13.26 -6.16 14.12
N CYS A 67 -14.06 -5.21 14.61
CA CYS A 67 -13.70 -3.80 14.63
C CYS A 67 -12.44 -3.53 15.46
N GLY A 68 -12.35 -4.14 16.65
CA GLY A 68 -11.18 -4.04 17.53
C GLY A 68 -9.92 -4.59 16.89
N ALA A 69 -9.99 -5.76 16.24
CA ALA A 69 -8.88 -6.35 15.50
C ALA A 69 -8.44 -5.46 14.33
N GLY A 70 -9.39 -4.88 13.59
CA GLY A 70 -9.10 -3.92 12.53
C GLY A 70 -8.40 -2.65 13.04
N ALA A 71 -8.85 -2.09 14.17
CA ALA A 71 -8.22 -0.93 14.79
C ALA A 71 -6.80 -1.23 15.28
N VAL A 72 -6.58 -2.39 15.91
CA VAL A 72 -5.24 -2.84 16.33
C VAL A 72 -4.34 -3.05 15.12
N ALA A 73 -4.82 -3.72 14.07
CA ALA A 73 -4.05 -3.92 12.83
C ALA A 73 -3.69 -2.57 12.17
N GLY A 74 -4.62 -1.60 12.16
CA GLY A 74 -4.37 -0.24 11.68
C GLY A 74 -3.33 0.49 12.52
N ALA A 75 -3.41 0.41 13.84
CA ALA A 75 -2.44 1.01 14.76
C ALA A 75 -1.04 0.38 14.62
N VAL A 76 -0.98 -0.94 14.46
CA VAL A 76 0.28 -1.67 14.20
C VAL A 76 0.85 -1.25 12.84
N ARG A 77 0.04 -1.21 11.77
CA ARG A 77 0.49 -0.77 10.44
C ARG A 77 0.99 0.68 10.45
N PHE A 78 0.34 1.58 11.19
CA PHE A 78 0.81 2.95 11.35
C PHE A 78 2.15 3.04 12.10
N SER A 79 2.35 2.16 13.09
CA SER A 79 3.57 2.12 13.91
C SER A 79 4.72 1.41 13.21
N LEU A 80 4.43 0.51 12.26
CA LEU A 80 5.41 -0.06 11.37
C LEU A 80 5.77 1.01 10.34
N PRO A 81 7.00 1.57 10.37
CA PRO A 81 7.42 2.44 9.30
C PRO A 81 7.36 1.63 8.00
N GLU A 82 6.64 2.11 7.00
CA GLU A 82 6.90 1.68 5.64
C GLU A 82 8.32 2.15 5.32
N THR A 83 9.31 1.31 5.59
CA THR A 83 10.58 1.31 4.89
C THR A 83 10.25 0.88 3.47
N THR A 84 9.54 1.73 2.74
CA THR A 84 9.75 1.83 1.31
C THR A 84 11.23 2.15 1.25
N GLU A 85 12.03 1.12 0.99
CA GLU A 85 13.45 1.23 0.74
C GLU A 85 13.56 2.37 -0.26
N GLY A 86 13.96 3.54 0.26
CA GLY A 86 13.91 4.78 -0.50
C GLY A 86 14.67 4.51 -1.79
N ALA A 87 13.97 4.68 -2.92
CA ALA A 87 14.47 4.48 -4.28
C ALA A 87 15.99 4.52 -4.29
N ALA A 88 16.64 3.38 -4.59
CA ALA A 88 18.07 3.15 -4.39
C ALA A 88 18.83 4.47 -4.30
N GLN A 89 19.18 4.90 -3.08
CA GLN A 89 19.74 6.25 -2.84
C GLN A 89 21.06 6.44 -3.62
N ARG A 90 21.61 5.33 -4.13
CA ARG A 90 22.71 5.26 -5.07
C ARG A 90 22.24 4.67 -6.40
N PHE A 91 22.46 5.39 -7.49
CA PHE A 91 22.11 4.93 -8.83
C PHE A 91 23.00 5.59 -9.89
N ALA A 92 23.03 4.98 -11.09
CA ALA A 92 23.78 5.49 -12.22
C ALA A 92 22.97 6.55 -12.99
N LEU A 93 23.56 7.73 -13.20
CA LEU A 93 22.98 8.84 -13.97
C LEU A 93 23.12 8.65 -15.49
N GLY A 94 24.08 7.84 -15.92
CA GLY A 94 24.45 7.68 -17.33
C GLY A 94 25.95 7.80 -17.54
N THR A 95 26.39 7.99 -18.77
CA THR A 95 27.79 8.23 -19.12
C THR A 95 28.09 9.73 -19.16
N PRO A 96 29.37 10.16 -19.02
CA PRO A 96 29.76 11.56 -19.17
C PRO A 96 29.37 12.19 -20.52
N ALA A 97 29.20 11.37 -21.57
CA ALA A 97 28.81 11.82 -22.90
C ALA A 97 27.33 12.26 -22.97
N ASP A 98 26.47 11.74 -22.11
CA ASP A 98 25.04 12.07 -22.06
C ASP A 98 24.80 13.53 -21.61
N PHE A 99 25.78 14.12 -20.93
CA PHE A 99 25.72 15.48 -20.40
C PHE A 99 26.57 16.43 -21.24
N LYS A 100 25.92 17.37 -21.94
CA LYS A 100 26.63 18.39 -22.73
C LYS A 100 27.44 19.32 -21.82
N ALA A 101 28.64 19.69 -22.26
CA ALA A 101 29.48 20.64 -21.53
C ALA A 101 28.78 22.01 -21.39
N ARG A 102 29.08 22.71 -20.29
CA ARG A 102 28.55 24.03 -19.93
C ARG A 102 27.03 24.11 -19.89
N THR A 103 26.38 22.98 -19.59
CA THR A 103 24.91 22.86 -19.57
C THR A 103 24.44 22.33 -18.23
N VAL A 104 23.22 22.73 -17.85
CA VAL A 104 22.47 22.13 -16.74
C VAL A 104 21.38 21.26 -17.35
N THR A 105 21.44 19.96 -17.07
CA THR A 105 20.49 18.95 -17.54
C THR A 105 19.55 18.60 -16.41
N TRP A 106 18.24 18.59 -16.67
CA TRP A 106 17.24 18.23 -15.67
C TRP A 106 16.82 16.77 -15.83
N LEU A 107 17.07 15.95 -14.81
CA LEU A 107 16.58 14.58 -14.73
C LEU A 107 15.30 14.58 -13.90
N ARG A 108 14.16 14.51 -14.59
CA ARG A 108 12.83 14.60 -13.99
C ARG A 108 12.54 13.44 -13.04
N ASP A 109 12.89 12.23 -13.48
CA ASP A 109 12.60 10.98 -12.77
C ASP A 109 13.29 10.93 -11.40
N HIS A 110 14.43 11.61 -11.27
CA HIS A 110 15.21 11.65 -10.03
C HIS A 110 15.12 13.00 -9.30
N GLN A 111 14.43 13.99 -9.87
CA GLN A 111 14.31 15.35 -9.33
C GLN A 111 15.69 15.98 -9.03
N LEU A 112 16.57 15.90 -10.03
CA LEU A 112 17.95 16.39 -9.97
C LEU A 112 18.29 17.29 -11.16
N PHE A 113 19.11 18.29 -10.92
CA PHE A 113 19.86 18.98 -11.95
C PHE A 113 21.30 18.47 -11.95
N VAL A 114 21.77 18.03 -13.12
CA VAL A 114 23.17 17.69 -13.36
C VAL A 114 23.81 18.83 -14.13
N VAL A 115 24.86 19.41 -13.56
CA VAL A 115 25.65 20.48 -14.17
C VAL A 115 26.97 19.89 -14.64
N ARG A 116 27.36 20.26 -15.86
CA ARG A 116 28.70 19.99 -16.39
C ARG A 116 29.35 21.30 -16.79
N ASP A 117 30.54 21.57 -16.30
CA ASP A 117 31.36 22.72 -16.69
C ASP A 117 32.78 22.28 -17.10
N GLU A 118 33.73 23.21 -17.18
CA GLU A 118 35.13 22.91 -17.51
C GLU A 118 35.89 22.24 -16.35
N LYS A 119 35.42 22.41 -15.11
CA LYS A 119 36.01 21.82 -13.90
C LYS A 119 35.53 20.39 -13.67
N GLY A 120 34.35 20.03 -14.17
CA GLY A 120 33.85 18.67 -14.17
C GLY A 120 32.33 18.60 -14.06
N PHE A 121 31.86 17.84 -13.08
CA PHE A 121 30.45 17.52 -12.88
C PHE A 121 29.99 17.92 -11.49
N GLY A 122 28.70 18.24 -11.37
CA GLY A 122 28.04 18.40 -10.10
C GLY A 122 26.55 18.12 -10.24
N ALA A 123 25.91 17.76 -9.14
CA ALA A 123 24.48 17.47 -9.13
C ALA A 123 23.84 18.01 -7.86
N PHE A 124 22.66 18.61 -8.00
CA PHE A 124 21.87 19.12 -6.88
C PHE A 124 20.38 18.89 -7.10
N SER A 125 19.62 18.94 -6.01
CA SER A 125 18.19 18.66 -6.06
C SER A 125 17.41 19.73 -6.81
N SER A 126 16.45 19.30 -7.64
CA SER A 126 15.43 20.18 -8.20
C SER A 126 14.26 20.43 -7.23
N LYS A 127 14.31 19.90 -6.00
CA LYS A 127 13.27 20.08 -4.97
C LYS A 127 13.53 21.35 -4.16
N CYS A 128 12.54 22.23 -4.15
CA CYS A 128 12.54 23.41 -3.29
C CYS A 128 12.61 23.01 -1.81
N THR A 129 13.55 23.58 -1.08
CA THR A 129 13.77 23.33 0.35
C THR A 129 12.69 23.90 1.28
N HIS A 130 11.69 24.60 0.73
CA HIS A 130 10.51 25.06 1.46
C HIS A 130 9.52 23.90 1.69
N LEU A 131 8.86 23.45 0.62
CA LEU A 131 7.80 22.42 0.68
C LEU A 131 7.94 21.34 -0.42
N GLY A 132 9.10 21.25 -1.07
CA GLY A 132 9.40 20.15 -2.00
C GLY A 132 8.92 20.34 -3.45
N CYS A 133 8.27 21.46 -3.80
CA CYS A 133 7.92 21.77 -5.18
C CYS A 133 9.16 21.75 -6.11
N THR A 134 8.99 21.36 -7.37
CA THR A 134 10.09 21.39 -8.34
C THR A 134 10.42 22.84 -8.73
N VAL A 135 11.68 23.24 -8.58
CA VAL A 135 12.16 24.56 -9.00
C VAL A 135 12.39 24.59 -10.52
N GLN A 136 12.12 25.74 -11.13
CA GLN A 136 12.30 25.98 -12.55
C GLN A 136 13.55 26.81 -12.80
N ARG A 137 14.28 26.54 -13.88
CA ARG A 137 15.45 27.32 -14.27
C ARG A 137 15.02 28.68 -14.84
N THR A 138 15.69 29.75 -14.43
CA THR A 138 15.50 31.13 -14.91
C THR A 138 16.81 31.70 -15.45
N ALA A 139 16.80 32.96 -15.90
CA ALA A 139 18.01 33.66 -16.32
C ALA A 139 18.98 33.89 -15.13
N GLU A 140 18.47 34.17 -13.93
CA GLU A 140 19.30 34.44 -12.74
C GLU A 140 19.62 33.20 -11.89
N GLY A 141 19.07 32.03 -12.22
CA GLY A 141 19.26 30.80 -11.44
C GLY A 141 18.03 29.91 -11.45
N PHE A 142 17.37 29.76 -10.30
CA PHE A 142 16.18 28.92 -10.15
C PHE A 142 15.08 29.60 -9.34
N ALA A 143 13.82 29.38 -9.72
CA ALA A 143 12.66 29.91 -9.02
C ALA A 143 11.61 28.82 -8.77
N CYS A 144 11.01 28.82 -7.58
CA CYS A 144 9.93 27.94 -7.20
C CYS A 144 8.58 28.58 -7.52
N PRO A 145 7.74 27.99 -8.40
CA PRO A 145 6.48 28.58 -8.82
C PRO A 145 5.39 28.56 -7.72
N CYS A 146 5.56 27.76 -6.67
CA CYS A 146 4.53 27.58 -5.64
C CYS A 146 4.40 28.80 -4.70
N HIS A 147 5.54 29.34 -4.23
CA HIS A 147 5.56 30.42 -3.21
C HIS A 147 6.70 31.43 -3.45
N GLY A 148 7.32 31.40 -4.63
CA GLY A 148 8.31 32.41 -5.03
C GLY A 148 9.69 32.31 -4.38
N ALA A 149 10.09 31.14 -3.86
CA ALA A 149 11.47 30.94 -3.43
C ALA A 149 12.42 31.08 -4.63
N LYS A 150 13.48 31.89 -4.49
CA LYS A 150 14.49 32.13 -5.52
C LYS A 150 15.85 31.63 -5.06
N TYR A 151 16.57 31.03 -5.98
CA TYR A 151 17.91 30.50 -5.78
C TYR A 151 18.83 30.99 -6.90
N ASP A 152 20.12 31.14 -6.61
CA ASP A 152 21.12 31.48 -7.62
C ASP A 152 21.47 30.27 -8.50
N ALA A 153 22.40 30.46 -9.44
CA ALA A 153 22.86 29.38 -10.34
C ALA A 153 23.49 28.17 -9.62
N LEU A 154 23.92 28.33 -8.36
CA LEU A 154 24.46 27.26 -7.52
C LEU A 154 23.43 26.72 -6.51
N GLY A 155 22.17 27.17 -6.58
CA GLY A 155 21.11 26.74 -5.68
C GLY A 155 21.15 27.40 -4.29
N ARG A 156 21.95 28.46 -4.08
CA ARG A 156 21.94 29.25 -2.83
C ARG A 156 20.71 30.14 -2.78
N VAL A 157 20.11 30.29 -1.59
CA VAL A 157 18.89 31.08 -1.41
C VAL A 157 19.17 32.55 -1.70
N LEU A 158 18.36 33.15 -2.56
CA LEU A 158 18.35 34.59 -2.83
C LEU A 158 17.16 35.28 -2.18
N ALA A 159 15.97 34.68 -2.24
CA ALA A 159 14.74 35.27 -1.72
C ALA A 159 13.63 34.23 -1.45
N GLY A 160 12.57 34.67 -0.77
CA GLY A 160 11.37 33.89 -0.51
C GLY A 160 11.43 33.06 0.78
N PRO A 161 10.50 32.12 0.98
CA PRO A 161 10.33 31.44 2.27
C PRO A 161 11.37 30.35 2.56
N ALA A 162 12.15 29.93 1.56
CA ALA A 162 13.19 28.92 1.73
C ALA A 162 14.35 29.46 2.59
N ARG A 163 14.82 28.69 3.58
CA ARG A 163 15.94 29.06 4.47
C ARG A 163 17.23 28.28 4.22
N ARG A 164 17.20 27.28 3.33
CA ARG A 164 18.32 26.40 3.01
C ARG A 164 18.58 26.36 1.52
N ALA A 165 19.85 26.30 1.13
CA ALA A 165 20.24 26.06 -0.26
C ALA A 165 19.75 24.70 -0.76
N LEU A 166 19.65 24.54 -2.09
CA LEU A 166 19.39 23.25 -2.71
C LEU A 166 20.54 22.30 -2.37
N PRO A 167 20.26 21.08 -1.88
CA PRO A 167 21.32 20.13 -1.50
C PRO A 167 22.05 19.63 -2.75
N TRP A 168 23.37 19.62 -2.64
CA TRP A 168 24.30 19.04 -3.63
C TRP A 168 24.69 17.64 -3.19
N PHE A 169 24.95 16.76 -4.16
CA PHE A 169 25.19 15.34 -3.92
C PHE A 169 26.54 14.88 -4.48
N ALA A 170 27.14 13.90 -3.82
CA ALA A 170 28.42 13.34 -4.25
C ALA A 170 28.28 12.55 -5.55
N LEU A 171 29.23 12.76 -6.46
CA LEU A 171 29.34 12.06 -7.75
C LEU A 171 30.69 11.35 -7.86
N TRP A 172 30.68 10.16 -8.47
CA TRP A 172 31.90 9.43 -8.83
C TRP A 172 31.69 8.71 -10.16
N GLN A 173 32.79 8.27 -10.79
CA GLN A 173 32.74 7.46 -11.99
C GLN A 173 33.19 6.03 -11.66
N GLU A 174 32.40 5.04 -12.07
CA GLU A 174 32.74 3.63 -11.85
C GLU A 174 33.51 3.05 -13.05
N PHE A 175 34.06 1.83 -12.91
CA PHE A 175 34.83 1.16 -13.97
C PHE A 175 34.06 0.91 -15.28
N ASP A 176 32.72 0.89 -15.22
CA ASP A 176 31.84 0.79 -16.39
C ASP A 176 31.74 2.11 -17.19
N GLY A 177 32.42 3.17 -16.73
CA GLY A 177 32.42 4.48 -17.34
C GLY A 177 31.20 5.33 -17.01
N ARG A 178 30.27 4.84 -16.17
CA ARG A 178 29.05 5.55 -15.78
C ARG A 178 29.29 6.43 -14.56
N ILE A 179 28.56 7.54 -14.52
CA ILE A 179 28.51 8.45 -13.38
C ILE A 179 27.48 7.92 -12.40
N TRP A 180 27.89 7.76 -11.16
CA TRP A 180 27.04 7.38 -10.05
C TRP A 180 26.85 8.56 -9.10
N ILE A 181 25.69 8.58 -8.44
CA ILE A 181 25.31 9.57 -7.45
C ILE A 181 24.89 8.88 -6.15
N ASP A 182 25.13 9.52 -5.01
CA ASP A 182 24.59 9.12 -3.71
C ASP A 182 23.80 10.28 -3.07
N LEU A 183 22.48 10.12 -2.98
CA LEU A 183 21.58 11.13 -2.41
C LEU A 183 21.72 11.27 -0.88
N THR A 184 22.37 10.32 -0.20
CA THR A 184 22.64 10.41 1.25
C THR A 184 23.88 11.24 1.56
N ARG A 185 24.78 11.40 0.59
CA ARG A 185 26.06 12.09 0.76
C ARG A 185 25.98 13.48 0.17
N SER A 186 25.98 14.47 1.06
CA SER A 186 26.05 15.88 0.66
C SER A 186 27.43 16.20 0.09
N ALA A 187 27.46 17.03 -0.95
CA ALA A 187 28.67 17.59 -1.54
C ALA A 187 28.69 19.11 -1.43
N GLU A 188 29.85 19.70 -1.68
CA GLU A 188 29.98 21.15 -1.78
C GLU A 188 29.30 21.67 -3.07
N ALA A 189 28.84 22.92 -3.03
CA ALA A 189 28.17 23.52 -4.18
C ALA A 189 29.17 23.85 -5.30
N GLY A 190 29.00 23.24 -6.47
CA GLY A 190 29.84 23.48 -7.64
C GLY A 190 30.17 22.21 -8.42
N CYS A 191 30.89 22.38 -9.52
CA CYS A 191 31.39 21.26 -10.30
C CYS A 191 32.82 20.90 -9.90
N ALA A 192 33.08 19.60 -9.82
CA ALA A 192 34.38 19.03 -9.48
C ALA A 192 34.70 17.86 -10.43
N PRO A 193 35.98 17.49 -10.59
CA PRO A 193 36.33 16.26 -11.30
C PRO A 193 35.68 15.06 -10.60
N LEU A 194 35.19 14.10 -11.40
CA LEU A 194 34.58 12.88 -10.88
C LEU A 194 35.62 12.09 -10.09
N ALA A 195 35.24 11.67 -8.88
CA ALA A 195 36.10 10.81 -8.07
C ALA A 195 36.34 9.46 -8.80
N ALA A 196 37.52 8.89 -8.56
CA ALA A 196 37.94 7.61 -9.12
C ALA A 196 36.99 6.46 -8.69
N PRO A 197 36.90 5.39 -9.50
CA PRO A 197 36.08 4.22 -9.19
C PRO A 197 36.48 3.61 -7.85
N GLY A 198 35.48 3.15 -7.09
CA GLY A 198 35.68 2.60 -5.75
C GLY A 198 35.89 3.62 -4.62
N LYS A 199 35.95 4.94 -4.89
CA LYS A 199 35.90 6.00 -3.86
C LYS A 199 34.47 6.43 -3.49
N GLY A 200 33.49 5.63 -3.89
CA GLY A 200 32.10 5.73 -3.48
C GLY A 200 31.86 4.96 -2.19
N ASP A 201 32.78 5.05 -1.23
CA ASP A 201 32.93 4.14 -0.08
C ASP A 201 31.58 3.90 0.61
N GLY A 202 30.98 2.77 0.26
CA GLY A 202 29.85 2.20 0.95
C GLY A 202 30.36 1.47 2.18
N ALA A 203 30.09 2.05 3.33
CA ALA A 203 29.69 1.33 4.53
C ALA A 203 28.30 1.84 4.92
#